data_AF-A0A7S4QKS5-F1
#
_entry.id   AF-A0A7S4QKS5-F1
#
_cell.length_a   1.000
_cell.length_b   1.000
_cell.length_c   1.000
_cell.angle_alpha   90.00
_cell.angle_beta   90.00
_cell.angle_gamma   90.00
#
_symmetry.space_group_name_H-M   'P 1'
#
loop_
_entity.id
_entity.type
_entity.pdbx_description
1 polymer ?
#
loop_
_entity_poly.entity_id
_entity_poly.type
_entity_poly.pdbx_seq_one_letter_code
_entity_poly.pdbx_strand_id
1 'polypeptide(L)'
;IFVQRPGMLDMERAQRNDVTLEDLAMHYVYIVEYCWNLIEPGPPDGIMTNVIDMSGMTLKMIRGKTTMKFAKKLTGIMSANYPSRSFKTLIINAPHWFSTLYKMMSPLLRESTKAKIQIHCGGEKQDAALCKVLGDSVPAELLITPKDEVSDGPTPGPNSSIEQEMRSFCIRALKEKGLEMKEVMA
;
A
#
# COMPACT_ATOMS: atom_id res chain seq x y z
N ILE A 1 -10.43 0.40 -3.63
CA ILE A 1 -9.08 0.62 -4.22
C ILE A 1 -8.11 0.83 -3.08
N PHE A 2 -6.89 0.27 -3.14
CA PHE A 2 -5.90 0.43 -2.07
C PHE A 2 -4.59 0.99 -2.61
N VAL A 3 -4.23 2.19 -2.16
CA VAL A 3 -3.03 2.91 -2.61
C VAL A 3 -1.91 2.72 -1.59
N GLN A 4 -0.75 2.27 -2.08
CA GLN A 4 0.44 2.00 -1.28
C GLN A 4 1.59 2.86 -1.78
N ARG A 5 2.27 3.55 -0.86
CA ARG A 5 3.42 4.44 -1.18
C ARG A 5 4.68 3.95 -0.47
N PRO A 6 5.30 2.85 -0.93
CA PRO A 6 6.45 2.26 -0.24
C PRO A 6 7.69 3.18 -0.19
N GLY A 7 7.77 4.22 -1.04
CA GLY A 7 8.80 5.26 -0.94
C GLY A 7 8.70 6.14 0.31
N MET A 8 7.54 6.13 0.99
CA MET A 8 7.31 6.87 2.24
C MET A 8 7.67 6.06 3.49
N LEU A 9 8.18 4.82 3.34
CA LEU A 9 8.57 3.98 4.47
C LEU A 9 9.85 4.52 5.13
N ASP A 10 9.73 4.90 6.40
CA ASP A 10 10.85 5.32 7.23
C ASP A 10 11.26 4.19 8.20
N MET A 11 12.15 3.32 7.71
CA MET A 11 12.67 2.19 8.48
C MET A 11 13.58 2.63 9.64
N GLU A 12 14.20 3.81 9.54
CA GLU A 12 15.07 4.33 10.60
C GLU A 12 14.21 4.85 11.76
N ARG A 13 13.10 5.55 11.47
CA ARG A 13 12.13 5.97 12.49
C ARG A 13 11.41 4.79 13.11
N ALA A 14 11.07 3.76 12.34
CA ALA A 14 10.52 2.51 12.87
C ALA A 14 11.48 1.90 13.90
N GLN A 15 12.76 1.76 13.53
CA GLN A 15 13.79 1.22 14.43
C GLN A 15 13.99 2.08 15.69
N ARG A 16 13.99 3.42 15.57
CA ARG A 16 14.10 4.34 16.73
C ARG A 16 12.94 4.25 17.72
N ASN A 17 11.81 3.69 17.29
CA ASN A 17 10.61 3.51 18.11
C ASN A 17 10.37 2.04 18.45
N ASP A 18 11.40 1.20 18.34
CA ASP A 18 11.33 -0.25 18.62
C ASP A 18 10.26 -0.99 17.81
N VAL A 19 9.86 -0.45 16.66
CA VAL A 19 8.90 -1.07 15.75
C VAL A 19 9.61 -2.12 14.91
N THR A 20 9.24 -3.38 15.09
CA THR A 20 9.87 -4.50 14.39
C THR A 20 9.27 -4.70 12.99
N LEU A 21 9.94 -5.53 12.17
CA LEU A 21 9.37 -5.97 10.89
C LEU A 21 8.10 -6.81 11.06
N GLU A 22 7.90 -7.43 12.23
CA GLU A 22 6.66 -8.14 12.55
C GLU A 22 5.53 -7.15 12.77
N ASP A 23 5.78 -6.09 13.56
CA ASP A 23 4.78 -5.06 13.85
C ASP A 23 4.32 -4.37 12.58
N LEU A 24 5.25 -4.03 11.68
CA LEU A 24 4.90 -3.46 10.37
C LEU A 24 4.09 -4.43 9.50
N ALA A 25 4.42 -5.72 9.53
CA ALA A 25 3.70 -6.72 8.74
C ALA A 25 2.29 -6.95 9.28
N MET A 26 2.14 -7.03 10.61
CA MET A 26 0.85 -7.16 11.26
C MET A 26 0.00 -5.91 11.11
N HIS A 27 0.60 -4.72 11.12
CA HIS A 27 -0.12 -3.49 10.83
C HIS A 27 -0.66 -3.47 9.40
N TYR A 28 0.11 -3.95 8.42
CA TYR A 28 -0.38 -4.10 7.05
C TYR A 28 -1.55 -5.09 6.96
N VAL A 29 -1.44 -6.25 7.63
CA VAL A 29 -2.54 -7.23 7.70
C VAL A 29 -3.78 -6.57 8.32
N TYR A 30 -3.62 -5.83 9.41
CA TYR A 30 -4.70 -5.09 10.04
C TYR A 30 -5.37 -4.10 9.08
N ILE A 31 -4.61 -3.31 8.32
CA ILE A 31 -5.18 -2.38 7.32
C ILE A 31 -6.00 -3.13 6.28
N VAL A 32 -5.47 -4.24 5.76
CA VAL A 32 -6.13 -5.02 4.72
C VAL A 32 -7.42 -5.68 5.25
N GLU A 33 -7.40 -6.23 6.46
CA GLU A 33 -8.58 -6.75 7.14
C GLU A 33 -9.60 -5.64 7.44
N TYR A 34 -9.15 -4.46 7.82
CA TYR A 34 -10.03 -3.30 8.02
C TYR A 34 -10.75 -2.92 6.73
N CYS A 35 -10.04 -2.91 5.59
CA CYS A 35 -10.66 -2.68 4.29
C CYS A 35 -11.77 -3.69 3.98
N TRP A 36 -11.54 -4.99 4.20
CA TRP A 36 -12.50 -6.04 3.83
C TRP A 36 -13.64 -6.26 4.82
N ASN A 37 -13.45 -5.93 6.10
CA ASN A 37 -14.47 -6.21 7.12
C ASN A 37 -15.22 -4.96 7.57
N LEU A 38 -14.65 -3.76 7.39
CA LEU A 38 -15.26 -2.52 7.89
C LEU A 38 -15.61 -1.55 6.75
N ILE A 39 -14.69 -1.31 5.81
CA ILE A 39 -14.94 -0.35 4.71
C ILE A 39 -15.86 -0.97 3.66
N GLU A 40 -15.53 -2.17 3.18
CA GLU A 40 -16.29 -2.90 2.18
C GLU A 40 -16.56 -4.31 2.71
N PRO A 41 -17.51 -4.47 3.67
CA PRO A 41 -17.93 -5.77 4.19
C PRO A 41 -18.71 -6.53 3.11
N GLY A 42 -17.98 -6.97 2.09
CA GLY A 42 -18.49 -7.72 0.95
C GLY A 42 -18.46 -9.22 1.19
N PRO A 43 -19.01 -10.00 0.25
CA PRO A 43 -18.90 -11.47 0.29
C PRO A 43 -17.42 -11.92 0.35
N PRO A 44 -17.17 -13.16 0.83
CA PRO A 44 -15.81 -13.66 1.09
C PRO A 44 -14.90 -13.76 -0.15
N ASP A 45 -15.41 -13.45 -1.33
CA ASP A 45 -14.70 -13.38 -2.61
C ASP A 45 -14.35 -11.94 -3.05
N GLY A 46 -14.68 -10.92 -2.25
CA GLY A 46 -14.34 -9.53 -2.53
C GLY A 46 -12.87 -9.34 -2.94
N ILE A 47 -12.65 -8.58 -4.01
CA ILE A 47 -11.34 -8.36 -4.65
C ILE A 47 -10.90 -6.91 -4.52
N MET A 48 -9.58 -6.70 -4.53
CA MET A 48 -8.96 -5.39 -4.35
C MET A 48 -8.09 -5.03 -5.56
N THR A 49 -8.27 -3.81 -6.07
CA THR A 49 -7.30 -3.17 -6.96
C THR A 49 -6.23 -2.47 -6.14
N ASN A 50 -4.97 -2.88 -6.30
CA ASN A 50 -3.83 -2.29 -5.62
C ASN A 50 -3.14 -1.29 -6.54
N VAL A 51 -2.84 -0.10 -6.04
CA VAL A 51 -1.98 0.88 -6.71
C VAL A 51 -0.73 1.04 -5.87
N ILE A 52 0.43 0.71 -6.43
CA ILE A 52 1.74 0.84 -5.78
C ILE A 52 2.45 2.02 -6.44
N ASP A 53 2.46 3.15 -5.76
CA ASP A 53 3.14 4.36 -6.20
C ASP A 53 4.61 4.33 -5.77
N MET A 54 5.49 4.22 -6.77
CA MET A 54 6.93 4.12 -6.56
C MET A 54 7.62 5.47 -6.35
N SER A 55 6.86 6.58 -6.30
CA SER A 55 7.38 7.90 -5.95
C SER A 55 8.12 7.89 -4.61
N GLY A 56 9.26 8.57 -4.56
CA GLY A 56 10.14 8.59 -3.37
C GLY A 56 10.95 7.31 -3.14
N MET A 57 10.69 6.22 -3.87
CA MET A 57 11.50 5.02 -3.75
C MET A 57 12.90 5.25 -4.33
N THR A 58 13.93 4.93 -3.55
CA THR A 58 15.32 5.08 -3.96
C THR A 58 16.02 3.72 -4.10
N LEU A 59 17.08 3.67 -4.92
CA LEU A 59 17.89 2.47 -5.07
C LEU A 59 18.60 2.09 -3.74
N LYS A 60 18.89 3.07 -2.87
CA LYS A 60 19.42 2.85 -1.52
C LYS A 60 18.44 2.03 -0.67
N MET A 61 17.15 2.36 -0.70
CA MET A 61 16.13 1.60 0.04
C MET A 61 16.05 0.15 -0.43
N ILE A 62 16.10 -0.08 -1.74
CA ILE A 62 16.05 -1.43 -2.33
C ILE A 62 17.31 -2.25 -2.01
N ARG A 63 18.49 -1.60 -2.02
CA ARG A 63 19.76 -2.23 -1.61
C ARG A 63 19.84 -2.44 -0.09
N GLY A 64 19.03 -1.73 0.69
CA GLY A 64 18.89 -1.90 2.12
C GLY A 64 18.31 -3.27 2.48
N LYS A 65 19.03 -4.02 3.33
CA LYS A 65 18.60 -5.36 3.76
C LYS A 65 17.24 -5.34 4.47
N THR A 66 16.99 -4.33 5.30
CA THR A 66 15.77 -4.22 6.11
C THR A 66 14.53 -4.03 5.26
N THR A 67 14.51 -3.04 4.37
CA THR A 67 13.36 -2.77 3.48
C THR A 67 13.09 -3.96 2.55
N MET A 68 14.14 -4.57 1.99
CA MET A 68 13.97 -5.75 1.14
C MET A 68 13.46 -6.97 1.93
N LYS A 69 13.95 -7.19 3.15
CA LYS A 69 13.46 -8.25 4.03
C LYS A 69 11.98 -8.04 4.38
N PHE A 70 11.59 -6.81 4.68
CA PHE A 70 10.19 -6.45 4.91
C PHE A 70 9.32 -6.74 3.69
N ALA A 71 9.70 -6.25 2.52
CA ALA A 71 8.96 -6.46 1.27
C ALA A 71 8.75 -7.95 0.95
N LYS A 72 9.80 -8.77 1.12
CA LYS A 72 9.73 -10.23 0.94
C LYS A 72 8.81 -10.90 1.96
N LYS A 73 8.93 -10.54 3.25
CA LYS A 73 8.05 -11.06 4.32
C LYS A 73 6.59 -10.75 4.01
N LEU A 74 6.30 -9.49 3.66
CA LEU A 74 4.95 -9.05 3.36
C LEU A 74 4.37 -9.76 2.13
N THR A 75 5.16 -9.88 1.06
CA THR A 75 4.76 -10.62 -0.15
C THR A 75 4.45 -12.08 0.18
N GLY A 76 5.26 -12.72 1.03
CA GLY A 76 5.04 -14.08 1.51
C GLY A 76 3.72 -14.22 2.28
N ILE A 77 3.47 -13.34 3.25
CA ILE A 77 2.21 -13.33 4.03
C ILE A 77 1.01 -13.17 3.10
N MET A 78 1.07 -12.22 2.17
CA MET A 78 -0.03 -11.98 1.23
C MET A 78 -0.26 -13.16 0.28
N SER A 79 0.80 -13.78 -0.23
CA SER A 79 0.71 -14.94 -1.12
C SER A 79 0.17 -16.18 -0.41
N ALA A 80 0.48 -16.36 0.88
CA ALA A 80 0.04 -17.50 1.66
C ALA A 80 -1.42 -17.38 2.09
N ASN A 81 -1.85 -16.20 2.56
CA ASN A 81 -3.15 -16.02 3.21
C ASN A 81 -4.22 -15.42 2.29
N TYR A 82 -3.85 -14.69 1.23
CA TYR A 82 -4.80 -13.94 0.38
C TYR A 82 -4.62 -14.16 -1.14
N PRO A 83 -4.51 -15.42 -1.62
CA PRO A 83 -4.10 -15.72 -2.99
C PRO A 83 -5.07 -15.25 -4.09
N SER A 84 -6.35 -15.08 -3.78
CA SER A 84 -7.41 -14.74 -4.75
C SER A 84 -8.05 -13.37 -4.53
N ARG A 85 -7.50 -12.54 -3.62
CA ARG A 85 -8.07 -11.24 -3.24
C ARG A 85 -7.60 -10.06 -4.10
N SER A 86 -6.72 -10.29 -5.09
CA SER A 86 -6.23 -9.24 -6.00
C SER A 86 -6.97 -9.26 -7.34
N PHE A 87 -7.55 -8.13 -7.75
CA PHE A 87 -8.11 -7.93 -9.09
C PHE A 87 -7.01 -7.52 -10.09
N LYS A 88 -6.37 -6.38 -9.81
CA LYS A 88 -5.26 -5.81 -10.57
C LYS A 88 -4.26 -5.17 -9.62
N THR A 89 -2.98 -5.16 -10.01
CA THR A 89 -1.92 -4.41 -9.34
C THR A 89 -1.30 -3.44 -10.34
N LEU A 90 -1.47 -2.15 -10.08
CA LEU A 90 -0.95 -1.05 -10.89
C LEU A 90 0.29 -0.50 -10.19
N ILE A 91 1.46 -0.68 -10.80
CA ILE A 91 2.70 -0.08 -10.33
C ILE A 91 2.91 1.19 -11.13
N ILE A 92 2.88 2.33 -10.47
CA ILE A 92 2.95 3.66 -11.09
C ILE A 92 4.19 4.42 -10.63
N ASN A 93 4.56 5.45 -11.39
CA ASN A 93 5.78 6.22 -11.21
C ASN A 93 7.02 5.32 -11.13
N ALA A 94 6.98 4.21 -11.87
CA ALA A 94 8.03 3.21 -11.81
C ALA A 94 9.34 3.81 -12.33
N PRO A 95 10.42 3.84 -11.52
CA PRO A 95 11.69 4.35 -11.97
C PRO A 95 12.32 3.41 -13.01
N HIS A 96 13.24 3.91 -13.84
CA HIS A 96 13.88 3.12 -14.90
C HIS A 96 14.55 1.83 -14.40
N TRP A 97 15.01 1.82 -13.15
CA TRP A 97 15.63 0.64 -12.52
C TRP A 97 14.63 -0.37 -11.95
N PHE A 98 13.31 -0.10 -11.97
CA PHE A 98 12.27 -0.93 -11.34
C PHE A 98 12.27 -2.37 -11.86
N SER A 99 12.61 -2.59 -13.13
CA SER A 99 12.73 -3.93 -13.71
C SER A 99 13.65 -4.85 -12.90
N THR A 100 14.71 -4.32 -12.29
CA THR A 100 15.60 -5.06 -11.38
C THR A 100 14.89 -5.46 -10.09
N LEU A 101 14.11 -4.55 -9.50
CA LEU A 101 13.30 -4.85 -8.32
C LEU A 101 12.27 -5.95 -8.62
N TYR A 102 11.56 -5.83 -9.75
CA TYR A 102 10.59 -6.83 -10.17
C TYR A 102 11.23 -8.21 -10.33
N LYS A 103 12.40 -8.31 -10.97
CA LYS A 103 13.14 -9.59 -11.09
C LYS A 103 13.47 -10.22 -9.73
N MET A 104 13.83 -9.42 -8.72
CA MET A 104 14.12 -9.92 -7.37
C MET A 104 12.87 -10.42 -6.63
N MET A 105 11.71 -9.80 -6.86
CA MET A 105 10.45 -10.11 -6.17
C MET A 105 9.61 -11.17 -6.90
N SER A 106 9.73 -11.26 -8.23
CA SER A 106 8.96 -12.16 -9.09
C SER A 106 8.94 -13.63 -8.66
N PRO A 107 10.03 -14.23 -8.14
CA PRO A 107 10.00 -15.62 -7.65
C PRO A 107 9.03 -15.87 -6.49
N LEU A 108 8.66 -14.84 -5.74
CA LEU A 108 7.69 -14.93 -4.62
C LEU A 108 6.24 -14.78 -5.09
N LEU A 109 6.03 -14.38 -6.35
CA LEU A 109 4.73 -14.11 -6.91
C LEU A 109 4.22 -15.34 -7.67
N ARG A 110 2.94 -15.66 -7.48
CA ARG A 110 2.23 -16.67 -8.29
C ARG A 110 2.05 -16.15 -9.72
N GLU A 111 1.97 -17.05 -10.70
CA GLU A 111 1.73 -16.66 -12.10
C GLU A 111 0.44 -15.87 -12.30
N SER A 112 -0.63 -16.24 -11.57
CA SER A 112 -1.89 -15.50 -11.57
C SER A 112 -1.74 -14.06 -11.05
N THR A 113 -0.83 -13.82 -10.11
CA THR A 113 -0.51 -12.47 -9.62
C THR A 113 0.31 -11.70 -10.66
N LYS A 114 1.33 -12.34 -11.26
CA LYS A 114 2.16 -11.71 -12.31
C LYS A 114 1.30 -11.24 -13.48
N ALA A 115 0.33 -12.05 -13.91
CA ALA A 115 -0.59 -11.72 -14.99
C ALA A 115 -1.48 -10.49 -14.70
N LYS A 116 -1.65 -10.12 -13.42
CA LYS A 116 -2.47 -8.97 -12.98
C LYS A 116 -1.65 -7.70 -12.77
N ILE A 117 -0.32 -7.78 -12.81
CA ILE A 117 0.58 -6.64 -12.61
C ILE A 117 0.71 -5.84 -13.92
N GLN A 118 0.50 -4.53 -13.83
CA GLN A 118 0.86 -3.58 -14.88
C GLN A 118 1.86 -2.59 -14.31
N ILE A 119 2.94 -2.33 -15.04
CA ILE A 119 4.01 -1.42 -14.62
C ILE A 119 4.04 -0.25 -15.57
N HIS A 120 3.92 0.96 -15.03
CA HIS A 120 3.88 2.21 -15.78
C HIS A 120 4.93 3.18 -15.24
N CYS A 121 5.72 3.74 -16.15
CA CYS A 121 6.49 4.94 -15.87
C CYS A 121 5.55 6.14 -15.84
N GLY A 122 5.90 7.18 -15.09
CA GLY A 122 5.11 8.41 -15.05
C GLY A 122 4.92 9.04 -16.44
N GLY A 123 3.68 9.40 -16.75
CA GLY A 123 3.27 10.21 -17.90
C GLY A 123 1.83 9.92 -18.32
N GLU A 124 1.38 10.50 -19.44
CA GLU A 124 0.01 10.36 -19.95
C GLU A 124 -0.47 8.90 -20.11
N LYS A 125 0.44 7.98 -20.47
CA LYS A 125 0.12 6.54 -20.59
C LYS A 125 -0.27 5.92 -19.25
N GLN A 126 0.37 6.35 -18.16
CA GLN A 126 0.01 5.94 -16.80
C GLN A 126 -1.36 6.49 -16.44
N ASP A 127 -1.59 7.78 -16.65
CA ASP A 127 -2.87 8.45 -16.36
C ASP A 127 -4.02 7.73 -17.09
N ALA A 128 -3.84 7.44 -18.39
CA ALA A 128 -4.81 6.67 -19.18
C ALA A 128 -5.05 5.25 -18.63
N ALA A 129 -4.00 4.57 -18.16
CA ALA A 129 -4.13 3.24 -17.57
C ALA A 129 -4.86 3.29 -16.21
N LEU A 130 -4.59 4.29 -15.38
CA LEU A 130 -5.30 4.54 -14.12
C LEU A 130 -6.78 4.80 -14.39
N CYS A 131 -7.10 5.75 -15.27
CA CYS A 131 -8.48 6.07 -15.68
C CYS A 131 -9.23 4.85 -16.22
N LYS A 132 -8.57 4.04 -17.07
CA LYS A 132 -9.18 2.83 -17.62
C LYS A 132 -9.53 1.79 -16.56
N VAL A 133 -8.72 1.65 -15.52
CA VAL A 133 -8.90 0.60 -14.50
C VAL A 133 -9.73 1.05 -13.32
N LEU A 134 -9.61 2.31 -12.91
CA LEU A 134 -10.25 2.85 -11.70
C LEU A 134 -11.48 3.71 -12.01
N GLY A 135 -11.69 4.14 -13.26
CA GLY A 135 -12.87 4.92 -13.68
C GLY A 135 -13.02 6.23 -12.90
N ASP A 136 -14.21 6.48 -12.38
CA ASP A 136 -14.51 7.69 -11.60
C ASP A 136 -13.85 7.69 -10.21
N SER A 137 -13.32 6.54 -9.78
CA SER A 137 -12.65 6.38 -8.49
C SER A 137 -11.13 6.59 -8.56
N VAL A 138 -10.59 7.12 -9.66
CA VAL A 138 -9.17 7.50 -9.75
C VAL A 138 -8.89 8.65 -8.79
N PRO A 139 -7.98 8.47 -7.81
CA PRO A 139 -7.55 9.59 -6.98
C PRO A 139 -6.78 10.62 -7.82
N ALA A 140 -7.24 11.88 -7.80
CA ALA A 140 -6.68 12.95 -8.63
C ALA A 140 -5.19 13.16 -8.38
N GLU A 141 -4.71 12.93 -7.15
CA GLU A 141 -3.30 13.11 -6.79
C GLU A 141 -2.35 12.08 -7.42
N LEU A 142 -2.88 11.00 -8.00
CA LEU A 142 -2.08 9.98 -8.69
C LEU A 142 -1.87 10.30 -10.18
N LEU A 143 -2.60 11.27 -10.72
CA LEU A 143 -2.47 11.73 -12.09
C LEU A 143 -1.35 12.76 -12.19
N ILE A 144 -0.53 12.63 -13.23
CA ILE A 144 0.57 13.59 -13.48
C ILE A 144 0.03 14.85 -14.14
N THR A 145 -0.96 14.68 -15.02
CA THR A 145 -1.68 15.81 -15.59
C THR A 145 -2.61 16.36 -14.51
N PRO A 146 -2.44 17.63 -14.08
CA PRO A 146 -3.41 18.24 -13.20
C PRO A 146 -4.77 18.19 -13.91
N LYS A 147 -5.76 17.54 -13.32
CA LYS A 147 -7.13 17.91 -13.64
C LYS A 147 -7.33 19.27 -12.99
N ASP A 148 -7.84 20.26 -13.72
CA ASP A 148 -8.11 21.63 -13.25
C ASP A 148 -9.14 21.72 -12.09
N GLU A 149 -9.40 20.61 -11.41
CA GLU A 149 -10.28 20.50 -10.27
C GLU A 149 -9.42 20.52 -9.00
N VAL A 150 -9.60 21.57 -8.21
CA VAL A 150 -9.27 21.54 -6.78
C VAL A 150 -10.05 20.38 -6.20
N SER A 151 -9.39 19.24 -6.04
CA SER A 151 -9.99 18.03 -5.50
C SER A 151 -10.41 18.29 -4.06
N ASP A 152 -11.72 18.40 -3.84
CA ASP A 152 -12.37 18.30 -2.52
C ASP A 152 -12.32 16.84 -1.98
N GLY A 153 -11.45 16.01 -2.56
CA GLY A 153 -11.26 14.61 -2.23
C GLY A 153 -10.42 14.40 -0.96
N PRO A 154 -10.47 13.19 -0.38
CA PRO A 154 -9.78 12.88 0.86
C PRO A 154 -8.27 13.09 0.71
N THR A 155 -7.68 13.87 1.62
CA THR A 155 -6.21 14.03 1.70
C THR A 155 -5.60 12.67 1.99
N PRO A 156 -4.69 12.15 1.16
CA PRO A 156 -4.09 10.85 1.40
C PRO A 156 -3.09 10.86 2.57
N GLY A 157 -2.84 9.67 3.13
CA GLY A 157 -1.78 9.46 4.11
C GLY A 157 -2.24 9.53 5.57
N PRO A 158 -1.32 9.76 6.52
CA PRO A 158 -1.58 9.66 7.96
C PRO A 158 -2.59 10.66 8.53
N ASN A 159 -3.02 11.63 7.74
CA ASN A 159 -4.00 12.64 8.13
C ASN A 159 -5.33 12.48 7.38
N SER A 160 -5.49 11.41 6.59
CA SER A 160 -6.74 11.11 5.90
C SER A 160 -7.85 10.77 6.88
N SER A 161 -9.11 11.06 6.52
CA SER A 161 -10.27 10.68 7.33
C SER A 161 -10.32 9.18 7.61
N ILE A 162 -10.08 8.35 6.59
CA ILE A 162 -10.05 6.88 6.70
C ILE A 162 -8.97 6.42 7.70
N GLU A 163 -7.78 7.03 7.68
CA GLU A 163 -6.74 6.70 8.66
C GLU A 163 -7.16 7.09 10.08
N GLN A 164 -7.73 8.29 10.25
CA GLN A 164 -8.20 8.76 11.56
C GLN A 164 -9.32 7.87 12.12
N GLU A 165 -10.24 7.42 11.27
CA GLU A 165 -11.31 6.48 11.62
C GLU A 165 -10.74 5.13 12.06
N MET A 166 -9.82 4.58 11.27
CA MET A 166 -9.13 3.32 11.57
C MET A 166 -8.35 3.40 12.90
N ARG A 167 -7.62 4.50 13.12
CA ARG A 167 -6.91 4.75 14.38
C ARG A 167 -7.88 4.86 15.56
N SER A 168 -8.98 5.59 15.38
CA SER A 168 -10.03 5.74 16.40
C SER A 168 -10.68 4.40 16.74
N PHE A 169 -10.91 3.54 15.75
CA PHE A 169 -11.38 2.17 15.96
C PHE A 169 -10.42 1.38 16.86
N CYS A 170 -9.11 1.40 16.56
CA CYS A 170 -8.09 0.77 17.40
C CYS A 170 -8.08 1.31 18.84
N ILE A 171 -8.10 2.63 19.00
CA ILE A 171 -8.06 3.27 20.33
C ILE A 171 -9.28 2.86 21.16
N ARG A 172 -10.48 2.82 20.56
CA ARG A 172 -11.69 2.35 21.25
C ARG A 172 -11.56 0.90 21.71
N ALA A 173 -11.10 0.02 20.83
CA ALA A 173 -10.90 -1.40 21.14
C ALA A 173 -9.86 -1.64 22.25
N LEU A 174 -8.80 -0.82 22.31
CA LEU A 174 -7.82 -0.88 23.41
C LEU A 174 -8.42 -0.41 24.73
N LYS A 175 -9.17 0.70 24.72
CA LYS A 175 -9.82 1.26 25.91
C LYS A 175 -10.81 0.28 26.54
N GLU A 176 -11.60 -0.43 25.73
CA GLU A 176 -12.52 -1.48 26.20
C GLU A 176 -11.80 -2.62 26.93
N LYS A 177 -10.53 -2.86 26.59
CA LYS A 177 -9.67 -3.87 27.23
C LYS A 177 -8.81 -3.32 28.37
N GLY A 178 -9.01 -2.05 28.76
CA GLY A 178 -8.20 -1.39 29.78
C GLY A 178 -6.74 -1.18 29.37
N LEU A 179 -6.47 -1.10 28.07
CA LEU A 179 -5.13 -0.85 27.53
C LEU A 179 -5.02 0.58 27.00
N GLU A 180 -3.84 1.17 27.11
CA GLU A 180 -3.52 2.50 26.58
C GLU A 180 -2.44 2.41 25.50
N MET A 181 -2.60 3.18 24.42
CA MET A 181 -1.60 3.30 23.37
C MET A 181 -0.52 4.29 23.83
N LYS A 182 0.74 3.85 23.84
CA LYS A 182 1.88 4.71 24.16
C LYS A 182 2.19 5.63 22.99
N GLU A 183 2.54 6.88 23.28
CA GLU A 183 3.07 7.79 22.25
C GLU A 183 4.43 7.31 21.75
N VAL A 184 4.66 7.47 20.46
CA VAL A 184 5.95 7.21 19.79
C VAL A 184 6.70 8.52 19.61
N MET A 185 8.03 8.47 19.65
CA MET A 185 8.87 9.65 19.45
C MET A 185 8.70 10.22 18.03
N ALA A 186 8.63 11.56 17.98
CA ALA A 186 8.53 12.33 16.73
C ALA A 186 9.77 12.13 15.83
#